data_AF-A0A8H3KTI4-F1
#
_entry.id   AF-A0A8H3KTI4-F1
#
_cell.length_a   1.000
_cell.length_b   1.000
_cell.length_c   1.000
_cell.angle_alpha   90.00
_cell.angle_beta   90.00
_cell.angle_gamma   90.00
#
_symmetry.space_group_name_H-M   'P 1'
#
loop_
_entity.id
_entity.type
_entity.pdbx_description
1 polymer ?
#
loop_
_entity_poly.entity_id
_entity_poly.type
_entity_poly.pdbx_seq_one_letter_code
_entity_poly.pdbx_strand_id
1 'polypeptide(L)'
;MINLGKSAKRQEFITIEIIDLVFNNLDNNNDVIPVISFITKSLKLIPLESEVRLKIINDNIKNIDSYMAEFFCETIQPIFNKFKLDELLPNFKNSIESLMKQEDLPLQQITSIAFLKEFINKFWKNYFEKVGSLSKSLIKEINNIMKINDHPFIQSLQSYFILDLNKQSSFNTKQLEILKKEFSRFKYFTDIETNANMEMNFLPRL
;
A
#
# COMPACT_ATOMS: atom_id res chain seq x y z
N MET A 1 14.66 -8.37 10.94
CA MET A 1 14.77 -7.09 10.20
C MET A 1 14.67 -7.43 8.73
N ILE A 2 13.53 -7.16 8.08
CA ILE A 2 13.44 -7.36 6.63
C ILE A 2 14.16 -6.19 5.97
N ASN A 3 15.13 -6.49 5.13
CA ASN A 3 15.87 -5.49 4.38
C ASN A 3 15.19 -5.36 3.01
N LEU A 4 14.23 -4.44 2.85
CA LEU A 4 13.52 -4.20 1.58
C LEU A 4 14.41 -3.46 0.55
N GLY A 5 15.66 -3.87 0.39
CA GLY A 5 16.51 -3.44 -0.72
C GLY A 5 17.13 -2.06 -0.50
N LYS A 6 18.32 -2.05 0.10
CA LYS A 6 19.34 -1.05 -0.25
C LYS A 6 20.34 -1.69 -1.20
N SER A 7 19.92 -1.89 -2.44
CA SER A 7 20.87 -2.14 -3.53
C SER A 7 21.63 -0.83 -3.78
N ALA A 8 22.96 -0.87 -3.66
CA ALA A 8 23.83 0.31 -3.81
C ALA A 8 23.84 0.87 -5.25
N LYS A 9 23.14 0.26 -6.20
CA LYS A 9 23.11 0.70 -7.60
C LYS A 9 21.76 1.21 -8.10
N ARG A 10 20.63 0.84 -7.47
CA ARG A 10 19.29 1.43 -7.69
C ARG A 10 18.48 1.24 -6.41
N GLN A 11 17.72 2.24 -5.99
CA GLN A 11 16.84 2.17 -4.80
C GLN A 11 15.64 1.25 -5.08
N GLU A 12 15.88 -0.04 -5.23
CA GLU A 12 14.86 -1.06 -5.44
C GLU A 12 14.19 -1.36 -4.09
N PHE A 13 12.93 -0.97 -3.97
CA PHE A 13 12.10 -1.22 -2.78
C PHE A 13 11.70 -2.69 -2.63
N ILE A 14 11.84 -3.48 -3.70
CA ILE A 14 11.53 -4.91 -3.71
C ILE A 14 12.82 -5.72 -3.64
N THR A 15 12.94 -6.59 -2.64
CA THR A 15 13.95 -7.65 -2.67
C THR A 15 13.42 -8.94 -3.27
N ILE A 16 14.37 -9.75 -3.74
CA ILE A 16 14.20 -11.16 -4.10
C ILE A 16 13.38 -11.92 -3.03
N GLU A 17 13.60 -11.64 -1.76
CA GLU A 17 12.87 -12.26 -0.63
C GLU A 17 11.38 -11.90 -0.62
N ILE A 18 11.02 -10.64 -0.92
CA ILE A 18 9.62 -10.22 -1.05
C ILE A 18 9.00 -10.91 -2.25
N ILE A 19 9.70 -10.94 -3.39
CA ILE A 19 9.22 -11.59 -4.62
C ILE A 19 8.89 -13.06 -4.33
N ASP A 20 9.81 -13.77 -3.67
CA ASP A 20 9.61 -15.18 -3.30
C ASP A 20 8.40 -15.38 -2.39
N LEU A 21 8.27 -14.52 -1.39
CA LEU A 21 7.15 -14.56 -0.46
C LEU A 21 5.83 -14.34 -1.21
N VAL A 22 5.76 -13.41 -2.15
CA VAL A 22 4.58 -13.17 -3.00
C VAL A 22 4.23 -14.41 -3.81
N PHE A 23 5.19 -15.01 -4.51
CA PHE A 23 4.96 -16.16 -5.36
C PHE A 23 4.60 -17.45 -4.62
N ASN A 24 5.09 -17.63 -3.40
CA ASN A 24 4.72 -18.76 -2.57
C ASN A 24 3.30 -18.65 -2.02
N ASN A 25 2.80 -17.43 -1.76
CA ASN A 25 1.41 -17.23 -1.31
C ASN A 25 0.39 -17.29 -2.48
N LEU A 26 0.81 -17.02 -3.72
CA LEU A 26 -0.04 -17.12 -4.92
C LEU A 26 -0.52 -18.54 -5.25
N ASP A 27 0.21 -19.59 -4.86
CA ASP A 27 -0.10 -20.99 -5.22
C ASP A 27 -1.15 -21.65 -4.33
N ASN A 28 -1.41 -21.07 -3.15
CA ASN A 28 -2.30 -21.67 -2.14
C ASN A 28 -3.75 -21.16 -2.23
N ASN A 29 -4.07 -20.27 -3.16
CA ASN A 29 -5.43 -19.76 -3.37
C ASN A 29 -6.13 -20.57 -4.47
N ASN A 30 -7.19 -21.29 -4.10
CA ASN A 30 -7.98 -22.11 -5.03
C ASN A 30 -8.91 -21.29 -5.95
N ASP A 31 -9.07 -19.98 -5.71
CA ASP A 31 -9.97 -19.07 -6.43
C ASP A 31 -9.28 -18.26 -7.54
N VAL A 32 -8.08 -18.66 -7.96
CA VAL A 32 -7.30 -17.92 -8.95
C VAL A 32 -7.84 -18.18 -10.36
N ILE A 33 -8.18 -17.10 -11.09
CA ILE A 33 -8.58 -17.17 -12.51
C ILE A 33 -7.57 -18.04 -13.29
N PRO A 34 -8.00 -18.98 -14.15
CA PRO A 34 -7.13 -19.93 -14.82
C PRO A 34 -5.90 -19.31 -15.52
N VAL A 35 -6.05 -18.12 -16.11
CA VAL A 35 -4.98 -17.35 -16.75
C VAL A 35 -3.91 -16.92 -15.74
N ILE A 36 -4.32 -16.46 -14.56
CA ILE A 36 -3.42 -16.03 -13.50
C ILE A 36 -2.70 -17.23 -12.87
N SER A 37 -3.41 -18.34 -12.67
CA SER A 37 -2.81 -19.60 -12.20
C SER A 37 -1.76 -20.11 -13.18
N PHE A 38 -2.06 -20.04 -14.48
CA PHE A 38 -1.14 -20.41 -15.55
C PHE A 38 0.11 -19.52 -15.58
N ILE A 39 -0.05 -18.19 -15.50
CA ILE A 39 1.08 -17.24 -15.46
C ILE A 39 1.94 -17.51 -14.22
N THR A 40 1.32 -17.65 -13.05
CA THR A 40 2.04 -17.89 -11.78
C THR A 40 2.84 -19.20 -11.82
N LYS A 41 2.22 -20.29 -12.29
CA LYS A 41 2.90 -21.59 -12.44
C LYS A 41 4.04 -21.54 -13.46
N SER A 42 3.84 -20.81 -14.56
CA SER A 42 4.89 -20.62 -15.58
C SER A 42 6.07 -19.81 -15.04
N LEU A 43 5.82 -18.78 -14.23
CA LEU A 43 6.85 -17.96 -13.61
C LEU A 43 7.67 -18.74 -12.56
N LYS A 44 7.07 -19.73 -11.88
CA LYS A 44 7.79 -20.62 -10.95
C LYS A 44 8.86 -21.48 -11.62
N LEU A 45 8.73 -21.75 -12.92
CA LEU A 45 9.74 -22.48 -13.70
C LEU A 45 10.97 -21.62 -14.01
N ILE A 46 10.87 -20.30 -13.80
CA ILE A 46 11.96 -19.36 -14.02
C ILE A 46 12.61 -19.06 -12.65
N PRO A 47 13.96 -19.12 -12.54
CA PRO A 47 14.66 -18.74 -11.32
C PRO A 47 14.25 -17.35 -10.82
N LEU A 48 14.21 -17.18 -9.52
CA LEU A 48 13.75 -15.96 -8.87
C LEU A 48 14.67 -14.78 -9.11
N GLU A 49 15.98 -15.04 -9.16
CA GLU A 49 17.03 -14.07 -9.45
C GLU A 49 17.06 -13.67 -10.94
N SER A 50 16.20 -14.28 -11.76
CA SER A 50 16.15 -14.00 -13.19
C SER A 50 15.49 -12.65 -13.47
N GLU A 51 16.26 -11.73 -14.04
CA GLU A 51 15.74 -10.48 -14.62
C GLU A 51 14.62 -10.74 -15.65
N VAL A 52 14.67 -11.90 -16.33
CA VAL A 52 13.63 -12.33 -17.28
C VAL A 52 12.29 -12.56 -16.59
N ARG A 53 12.29 -13.14 -15.38
CA ARG A 53 11.07 -13.37 -14.61
C ARG A 53 10.42 -12.05 -14.21
N LEU A 54 11.21 -11.12 -13.68
CA LEU A 54 10.77 -9.78 -13.31
C LEU A 54 10.22 -9.01 -14.49
N LYS A 55 10.92 -9.06 -15.63
CA LYS A 55 10.47 -8.44 -16.87
C LYS A 55 9.13 -9.00 -17.34
N ILE A 56 8.97 -10.33 -17.38
CA ILE A 56 7.71 -10.96 -17.79
C ILE A 56 6.56 -10.52 -16.87
N ILE A 57 6.77 -10.43 -15.55
CA ILE A 57 5.73 -9.98 -14.62
C ILE A 57 5.32 -8.53 -14.91
N ASN A 58 6.30 -7.63 -15.02
CA ASN A 58 6.05 -6.23 -15.35
C ASN A 58 5.32 -6.08 -16.70
N ASP A 59 5.74 -6.83 -17.72
CA ASP A 59 5.13 -6.86 -19.06
C ASP A 59 3.70 -7.46 -19.06
N ASN A 60 3.34 -8.30 -18.09
CA ASN A 60 1.99 -8.85 -17.94
C ASN A 60 1.06 -7.92 -17.18
N ILE A 61 1.58 -7.16 -16.22
CA ILE A 61 0.81 -6.16 -15.50
C ILE A 61 0.42 -5.03 -16.46
N LYS A 62 1.39 -4.50 -17.24
CA LYS A 62 1.28 -3.38 -18.22
C LYS A 62 0.76 -2.06 -17.68
N ASN A 63 -0.35 -2.08 -16.95
CA ASN A 63 -1.02 -0.97 -16.32
C ASN A 63 -1.36 -1.38 -14.86
N ILE A 64 -1.04 -0.50 -13.93
CA ILE A 64 -1.40 -0.64 -12.51
C ILE A 64 -2.92 -0.63 -12.28
N ASP A 65 -3.72 -0.14 -13.23
CA ASP A 65 -5.19 -0.15 -13.14
C ASP A 65 -5.81 -1.42 -13.77
N SER A 66 -4.99 -2.43 -14.06
CA SER A 66 -5.47 -3.68 -14.65
C SER A 66 -6.01 -4.65 -13.59
N TYR A 67 -6.89 -5.57 -14.01
CA TYR A 67 -7.33 -6.67 -13.15
C TYR A 67 -6.15 -7.53 -12.65
N MET A 68 -5.06 -7.64 -13.44
CA MET A 68 -3.84 -8.30 -12.99
C MET A 68 -3.20 -7.55 -11.82
N ALA A 69 -3.14 -6.22 -11.90
CA ALA A 69 -2.59 -5.39 -10.84
C ALA A 69 -3.40 -5.46 -9.55
N GLU A 70 -4.72 -5.44 -9.67
CA GLU A 70 -5.66 -5.66 -8.55
C GLU A 70 -5.39 -7.01 -7.87
N PHE A 71 -5.40 -8.09 -8.65
CA PHE A 71 -5.14 -9.43 -8.13
C PHE A 71 -3.75 -9.56 -7.46
N PHE A 72 -2.70 -8.99 -8.06
CA PHE A 72 -1.39 -8.94 -7.42
C PHE A 72 -1.43 -8.13 -6.12
N CYS A 73 -2.09 -6.97 -6.11
CA CYS A 73 -2.22 -6.16 -4.90
C CYS A 73 -2.92 -6.94 -3.78
N GLU A 74 -4.04 -7.60 -4.09
CA GLU A 74 -4.81 -8.41 -3.14
C GLU A 74 -4.04 -9.63 -2.64
N THR A 75 -3.16 -10.19 -3.47
CA THR A 75 -2.30 -11.30 -3.02
C THR A 75 -1.13 -10.83 -2.16
N ILE A 76 -0.53 -9.69 -2.50
CA ILE A 76 0.63 -9.15 -1.80
C ILE A 76 0.22 -8.57 -0.44
N GLN A 77 -0.91 -7.87 -0.35
CA GLN A 77 -1.31 -7.14 0.86
C GLN A 77 -1.35 -8.03 2.13
N PRO A 78 -1.95 -9.24 2.14
CA PRO A 78 -1.98 -10.13 3.31
C PRO A 78 -0.60 -10.57 3.80
N ILE A 79 0.43 -10.49 2.95
CA ILE A 79 1.81 -10.79 3.35
C ILE A 79 2.29 -9.74 4.34
N PHE A 80 2.00 -8.47 4.07
CA PHE A 80 2.36 -7.38 4.98
C PHE A 80 1.58 -7.44 6.30
N ASN A 81 0.40 -8.08 6.31
CA ASN A 81 -0.38 -8.26 7.53
C ASN A 81 0.37 -9.10 8.59
N LYS A 82 1.33 -9.94 8.17
CA LYS A 82 2.15 -10.76 9.07
C LYS A 82 3.13 -9.93 9.92
N PHE A 83 3.36 -8.67 9.58
CA PHE A 83 4.28 -7.78 10.28
C PHE A 83 3.54 -6.80 11.20
N LYS A 84 4.23 -6.36 12.26
CA LYS A 84 3.75 -5.29 13.12
C LYS A 84 4.01 -3.92 12.48
N LEU A 85 3.30 -2.89 12.94
CA LEU A 85 3.41 -1.54 12.40
C LEU A 85 4.83 -0.96 12.53
N ASP A 86 5.51 -1.23 13.64
CA ASP A 86 6.90 -0.83 13.89
C ASP A 86 7.90 -1.49 12.94
N GLU A 87 7.60 -2.71 12.46
CA GLU A 87 8.40 -3.40 11.45
C GLU A 87 8.19 -2.84 10.03
N LEU A 88 6.99 -2.33 9.75
CA LEU A 88 6.65 -1.72 8.46
C LEU A 88 7.15 -0.26 8.36
N LEU A 89 7.19 0.45 9.49
CA LEU A 89 7.51 1.88 9.56
C LEU A 89 8.76 2.33 8.78
N PRO A 90 9.92 1.63 8.86
CA PRO A 90 11.13 2.06 8.15
C PRO A 90 10.97 2.16 6.62
N ASN A 91 9.96 1.50 6.07
CA ASN A 91 9.71 1.38 4.64
C ASN A 91 8.63 2.33 4.12
N PHE A 92 7.91 3.01 5.02
CA PHE A 92 6.79 3.89 4.67
C PHE A 92 7.20 4.97 3.66
N LYS A 93 8.21 5.77 3.99
CA LYS A 93 8.69 6.83 3.10
C LYS A 93 9.20 6.30 1.75
N ASN A 94 9.96 5.21 1.76
CA ASN A 94 10.53 4.64 0.55
C ASN A 94 9.44 4.15 -0.41
N SER A 95 8.35 3.58 0.12
CA SER A 95 7.21 3.12 -0.70
C SER A 95 6.51 4.29 -1.41
N ILE A 96 6.39 5.43 -0.74
CA ILE A 96 5.83 6.66 -1.31
C ILE A 96 6.75 7.21 -2.39
N GLU A 97 8.06 7.32 -2.11
CA GLU A 97 9.04 7.80 -3.07
C GLU A 97 9.10 6.92 -4.32
N SER A 98 8.99 5.61 -4.16
CA SER A 98 8.93 4.66 -5.28
C SER A 98 7.74 4.92 -6.20
N LEU A 99 6.59 5.31 -5.66
CA LEU A 99 5.38 5.60 -6.43
C LEU A 99 5.43 6.99 -7.09
N MET A 100 6.10 7.95 -6.45
CA MET A 100 6.27 9.30 -7.01
C MET A 100 7.27 9.35 -8.18
N LYS A 101 8.24 8.44 -8.24
CA LYS A 101 9.28 8.44 -9.29
C LYS A 101 8.79 7.95 -10.67
N GLN A 102 7.58 7.37 -10.76
CA GLN A 102 6.99 6.85 -12.01
C GLN A 102 7.97 6.03 -12.86
N GLU A 103 8.67 5.08 -12.25
CA GLU A 103 9.48 4.12 -13.00
C GLU A 103 8.57 3.07 -13.67
N ASP A 104 8.92 2.59 -14.87
CA ASP A 104 8.26 1.51 -15.63
C ASP A 104 8.45 0.13 -14.95
N LEU A 105 8.11 0.04 -13.66
CA LEU A 105 8.17 -1.17 -12.85
C LEU A 105 6.82 -1.40 -12.15
N PRO A 106 5.78 -1.84 -12.89
CA PRO A 106 4.43 -2.00 -12.35
C PRO A 106 4.36 -2.91 -11.11
N LEU A 107 5.16 -3.98 -11.02
CA LEU A 107 5.20 -4.85 -9.84
C LEU A 107 5.71 -4.10 -8.60
N GLN A 108 6.69 -3.21 -8.77
CA GLN A 108 7.21 -2.36 -7.71
C GLN A 108 6.15 -1.37 -7.21
N GLN A 109 5.40 -0.80 -8.14
CA GLN A 109 4.30 0.11 -7.82
C GLN A 109 3.19 -0.64 -7.07
N ILE A 110 2.74 -1.80 -7.57
CA ILE A 110 1.69 -2.60 -6.92
C ILE A 110 2.12 -3.07 -5.54
N THR A 111 3.37 -3.50 -5.37
CA THR A 111 3.88 -3.92 -4.05
C THR A 111 3.91 -2.75 -3.08
N SER A 112 4.29 -1.56 -3.55
CA SER A 112 4.28 -0.33 -2.74
C SER A 112 2.84 0.06 -2.36
N ILE A 113 1.87 -0.08 -3.27
CA ILE A 113 0.44 0.15 -3.00
C ILE A 113 -0.07 -0.86 -1.96
N ALA A 114 0.19 -2.15 -2.15
CA ALA A 114 -0.21 -3.21 -1.22
C ALA A 114 0.38 -3.00 0.18
N PHE A 115 1.66 -2.62 0.24
CA PHE A 115 2.33 -2.23 1.48
C PHE A 115 1.62 -1.05 2.15
N LEU A 116 1.32 0.02 1.41
CA LEU A 116 0.68 1.21 1.94
C LEU A 116 -0.75 0.94 2.43
N LYS A 117 -1.52 0.11 1.71
CA LYS A 117 -2.87 -0.32 2.11
C LYS A 117 -2.82 -0.99 3.49
N GLU A 118 -1.91 -1.95 3.66
CA GLU A 118 -1.76 -2.65 4.94
C GLU A 118 -1.18 -1.75 6.04
N PHE A 119 -0.21 -0.90 5.71
CA PHE A 119 0.38 0.04 6.65
C PHE A 119 -0.67 0.99 7.24
N ILE A 120 -1.51 1.58 6.39
CA ILE A 120 -2.59 2.50 6.78
C ILE A 120 -3.62 1.76 7.63
N ASN A 121 -3.99 0.54 7.23
CA ASN A 121 -4.90 -0.30 7.99
C ASN A 121 -4.41 -0.53 9.43
N LYS A 122 -3.14 -0.93 9.58
CA LYS A 122 -2.52 -1.13 10.90
C LYS A 122 -2.29 0.18 11.64
N PHE A 123 -2.02 1.26 10.93
CA PHE A 123 -1.88 2.59 11.53
C PHE A 123 -3.17 2.98 12.25
N TRP A 124 -4.31 2.89 11.56
CA TRP A 124 -5.59 3.26 12.15
C TRP A 124 -6.03 2.34 13.28
N LYS A 125 -5.88 1.01 13.13
CA LYS A 125 -6.13 0.07 14.23
C LYS A 125 -5.34 0.43 15.49
N ASN A 126 -4.03 0.65 15.35
CA ASN A 126 -3.18 1.04 16.49
C ASN A 126 -3.55 2.40 17.07
N TYR A 127 -3.95 3.37 16.23
CA TYR A 127 -4.33 4.71 16.67
C TYR A 127 -5.52 4.67 17.64
N PHE A 128 -6.54 3.86 17.33
CA PHE A 128 -7.74 3.76 18.17
C PHE A 128 -7.60 2.78 19.33
N GLU A 129 -6.97 1.62 19.13
CA GLU A 129 -6.80 0.61 20.20
C GLU A 129 -5.84 1.10 21.29
N LYS A 130 -4.84 1.90 20.91
CA LYS A 130 -3.84 2.45 21.84
C LYS A 130 -3.84 3.96 21.79
N VAL A 131 -5.00 4.56 22.05
CA VAL A 131 -5.26 6.02 22.05
C VAL A 131 -4.00 6.79 22.46
N GLY A 132 -3.32 7.40 21.48
CA GLY A 132 -2.18 8.29 21.71
C GLY A 132 -0.80 7.67 21.96
N SER A 133 -0.59 6.36 21.75
CA SER A 133 0.75 5.74 21.89
C SER A 133 1.61 5.79 20.62
N LEU A 134 1.04 6.16 19.48
CA LEU A 134 1.80 6.34 18.25
C LEU A 134 2.79 7.49 18.42
N SER A 135 4.00 7.30 17.91
CA SER A 135 5.04 8.31 18.06
C SER A 135 4.64 9.59 17.33
N LYS A 136 4.75 10.74 18.01
CA LYS A 136 4.54 12.06 17.39
C LYS A 136 5.38 12.26 16.13
N SER A 137 6.53 11.57 16.05
CA SER A 137 7.39 11.55 14.86
C SER A 137 6.70 10.91 13.65
N LEU A 138 5.99 9.79 13.82
CA LEU A 138 5.26 9.14 12.74
C LEU A 138 4.11 10.00 12.22
N ILE A 139 3.32 10.58 13.14
CA ILE A 139 2.24 11.50 12.76
C ILE A 139 2.79 12.71 11.99
N LYS A 140 3.94 13.24 12.42
CA LYS A 140 4.62 14.33 11.71
C LYS A 140 5.08 13.92 10.31
N GLU A 141 5.61 12.70 10.16
CA GLU A 141 6.04 12.17 8.86
C GLU A 141 4.88 12.00 7.88
N ILE A 142 3.78 11.38 8.34
CA ILE A 142 2.54 11.24 7.56
C ILE A 142 2.03 12.62 7.11
N ASN A 143 1.97 13.59 8.02
CA ASN A 143 1.54 14.95 7.69
C ASN A 143 2.45 15.63 6.66
N ASN A 144 3.76 15.42 6.73
CA ASN A 144 4.67 16.01 5.77
C ASN A 144 4.45 15.45 4.36
N ILE A 145 4.22 14.14 4.25
CA ILE A 145 3.88 13.50 2.97
C ILE A 145 2.54 14.02 2.45
N MET A 146 1.53 14.12 3.32
CA MET A 146 0.21 14.63 2.97
C MET A 146 0.18 16.13 2.61
N LYS A 147 1.26 16.89 2.79
CA LYS A 147 1.31 18.29 2.32
C LYS A 147 1.64 18.41 0.83
N ILE A 148 2.14 17.34 0.20
CA ILE A 148 2.54 17.31 -1.20
C ILE A 148 1.27 17.20 -2.08
N ASN A 149 0.46 18.26 -2.13
CA ASN A 149 -0.87 18.22 -2.74
C ASN A 149 -0.86 18.16 -4.28
N ASP A 150 0.25 18.51 -4.93
CA ASP A 150 0.29 18.65 -6.39
C ASP A 150 0.53 17.32 -7.12
N HIS A 151 0.82 16.23 -6.39
CA HIS A 151 1.09 14.93 -7.00
C HIS A 151 -0.16 14.04 -7.00
N PRO A 152 -0.65 13.56 -8.16
CA PRO A 152 -1.89 12.77 -8.26
C PRO A 152 -1.93 11.56 -7.33
N PHE A 153 -0.82 10.81 -7.22
CA PHE A 153 -0.74 9.68 -6.29
C PHE A 153 -0.91 10.10 -4.81
N ILE A 154 -0.37 11.25 -4.40
CA ILE A 154 -0.51 11.72 -3.02
C ILE A 154 -1.96 12.12 -2.74
N GLN A 155 -2.67 12.68 -3.72
CA GLN A 155 -4.10 12.93 -3.61
C GLN A 155 -4.89 11.61 -3.42
N SER A 156 -4.60 10.58 -4.22
CA SER A 156 -5.20 9.26 -4.04
C SER A 156 -4.89 8.65 -2.67
N LEU A 157 -3.65 8.77 -2.21
CA LEU A 157 -3.24 8.30 -0.87
C LEU A 157 -3.99 9.02 0.24
N GLN A 158 -4.17 10.34 0.14
CA GLN A 158 -4.94 11.13 1.10
C GLN A 158 -6.40 10.65 1.17
N SER A 159 -7.03 10.43 0.01
CA SER A 159 -8.40 9.90 -0.07
C SER A 159 -8.48 8.51 0.55
N TYR A 160 -7.52 7.62 0.24
CA TYR A 160 -7.50 6.29 0.82
C TYR A 160 -7.30 6.31 2.35
N PHE A 161 -6.44 7.20 2.85
CA PHE A 161 -6.20 7.36 4.28
C PHE A 161 -7.49 7.72 5.03
N ILE A 162 -8.33 8.57 4.45
CA ILE A 162 -9.67 8.93 4.94
C ILE A 162 -10.62 7.73 4.84
N LEU A 163 -10.63 7.03 3.69
CA LEU A 163 -11.51 5.88 3.48
C LEU A 163 -11.26 4.76 4.49
N ASP A 164 -9.99 4.40 4.73
CA ASP A 164 -9.66 3.34 5.68
C ASP A 164 -10.02 3.76 7.11
N LEU A 165 -9.80 5.03 7.48
CA LEU A 165 -10.26 5.59 8.75
C LEU A 165 -11.77 5.37 8.97
N ASN A 166 -12.58 5.69 7.96
CA ASN A 166 -14.04 5.52 8.00
C ASN A 166 -14.46 4.04 8.10
N LYS A 167 -13.68 3.11 7.53
CA LYS A 167 -13.94 1.66 7.63
C LYS A 167 -13.65 1.11 9.04
N GLN A 168 -12.66 1.67 9.73
CA GLN A 168 -12.15 1.11 10.98
C GLN A 168 -12.95 1.52 12.21
N SER A 169 -13.67 2.64 12.16
CA SER A 169 -14.32 3.17 13.36
C SER A 169 -15.46 4.14 13.04
N SER A 170 -16.49 4.10 13.88
CA SER A 170 -17.33 5.28 14.14
C SER A 170 -16.60 6.14 15.18
N PHE A 171 -15.93 7.20 14.75
CA PHE A 171 -15.29 8.14 15.68
C PHE A 171 -16.32 9.11 16.24
N ASN A 172 -16.28 9.34 17.55
CA ASN A 172 -17.12 10.35 18.20
C ASN A 172 -16.57 11.76 17.99
N THR A 173 -17.36 12.79 18.31
CA THR A 173 -16.97 14.20 18.13
C THR A 173 -15.64 14.55 18.79
N LYS A 174 -15.33 13.97 19.96
CA LYS A 174 -14.05 14.23 20.66
C LYS A 174 -12.85 13.64 19.90
N GLN A 175 -12.99 12.43 19.37
CA GLN A 175 -11.95 11.79 18.57
C GLN A 175 -11.72 12.52 17.25
N LEU A 176 -12.79 12.98 16.60
CA LEU A 176 -12.71 13.80 15.39
C LEU A 176 -11.94 15.11 15.65
N GLU A 177 -12.20 15.78 16.77
CA GLU A 177 -11.45 16.99 17.15
C GLU A 177 -9.96 16.73 17.41
N ILE A 178 -9.60 15.56 17.93
CA ILE A 178 -8.19 15.16 18.07
C ILE A 178 -7.57 14.93 16.68
N LEU A 179 -8.25 14.18 15.80
CA LEU A 179 -7.80 13.92 14.43
C LEU A 179 -7.60 15.23 13.64
N LYS A 180 -8.51 16.20 13.76
CA LYS A 180 -8.41 17.53 13.15
C LYS A 180 -7.19 18.33 13.64
N LYS A 181 -6.77 18.13 14.89
CA LYS A 181 -5.57 18.76 15.46
C LYS A 181 -4.29 18.06 15.04
N GLU A 182 -4.31 16.74 14.95
CA GLU A 182 -3.12 15.93 14.69
C GLU A 182 -2.80 15.80 13.20
N PHE A 183 -3.79 15.75 12.32
CA PHE A 183 -3.54 15.67 10.88
C PHE A 183 -4.12 16.85 10.11
N SER A 184 -3.25 17.56 9.40
CA SER A 184 -3.63 18.79 8.69
C SER A 184 -4.68 18.56 7.61
N ARG A 185 -4.74 17.35 7.03
CA ARG A 185 -5.71 16.99 5.99
C ARG A 185 -7.15 16.97 6.52
N PHE A 186 -7.37 16.66 7.79
CA PHE A 186 -8.71 16.63 8.39
C PHE A 186 -9.25 18.03 8.75
N LYS A 187 -8.46 19.10 8.61
CA LYS A 187 -8.91 20.46 8.93
C LYS A 187 -10.17 20.87 8.16
N TYR A 188 -10.34 20.34 6.95
CA TYR A 188 -11.49 20.59 6.08
C TYR A 188 -12.52 19.45 6.09
N PHE A 189 -12.33 18.43 6.92
CA PHE A 189 -13.27 17.34 7.10
C PHE A 189 -14.53 17.90 7.76
N THR A 190 -15.61 18.02 6.99
CA THR A 190 -16.90 18.51 7.50
C THR A 190 -17.76 17.34 7.92
N ASP A 191 -18.60 17.52 8.94
CA ASP A 191 -19.48 16.48 9.47
C ASP A 191 -20.47 15.95 8.40
N ILE A 192 -20.65 16.65 7.28
CA ILE A 192 -21.56 16.31 6.16
C ILE A 192 -21.02 15.15 5.30
N GLU A 193 -19.71 14.91 5.27
CA GLU A 193 -19.12 13.77 4.52
C GLU A 193 -19.36 12.41 5.18
N THR A 194 -19.92 12.37 6.39
CA THR A 194 -20.16 11.12 7.11
C THR A 194 -21.38 10.32 6.62
N ASN A 195 -22.25 10.88 5.76
CA ASN A 195 -23.54 10.27 5.46
C ASN A 195 -24.00 10.23 3.98
N ALA A 196 -23.17 10.57 2.99
CA ALA A 196 -23.60 10.43 1.59
C ALA A 196 -22.45 10.13 0.62
N ASN A 197 -22.44 8.91 0.10
CA ASN A 197 -22.03 8.60 -1.28
C ASN A 197 -20.61 8.97 -1.71
N MET A 198 -19.59 8.59 -0.94
CA MET A 198 -18.29 8.31 -1.55
C MET A 198 -18.34 6.91 -2.18
N GLU A 199 -19.01 6.77 -3.32
CA GLU A 199 -18.47 5.91 -4.37
C GLU A 199 -17.18 6.58 -4.84
N MET A 200 -16.13 6.42 -4.03
CA MET A 200 -14.81 6.90 -4.37
C MET A 200 -14.27 5.94 -5.40
N ASN A 201 -14.28 6.40 -6.65
CA ASN A 201 -13.38 5.94 -7.68
C ASN A 201 -11.96 6.18 -7.17
N PHE A 202 -11.47 5.22 -6.38
CA PHE A 202 -10.14 4.70 -6.60
C PHE A 202 -9.92 4.62 -8.11
N LEU A 203 -8.72 4.95 -8.58
CA LEU A 203 -8.20 4.51 -9.89
C LEU A 203 -9.00 3.29 -10.31
N PRO A 204 -9.86 3.36 -11.36
CA PRO A 204 -11.01 2.48 -11.42
C PRO A 204 -10.54 1.02 -11.29
N ARG A 205 -10.69 0.44 -10.08
CA ARG A 205 -10.20 -0.87 -9.57
C ARG A 205 -8.91 -0.99 -8.72
N LEU A 206 -8.37 0.05 -8.06
CA LEU A 206 -7.29 -0.14 -7.06
C LEU A 206 -7.32 0.83 -5.90
#